data_AF-A0A1B0DRH7-F1
#
_entry.id   AF-A0A1B0DRH7-F1
#
_cell.length_a   1.000
_cell.length_b   1.000
_cell.length_c   1.000
_cell.angle_alpha   90.00
_cell.angle_beta   90.00
_cell.angle_gamma   90.00
#
_symmetry.space_group_name_H-M   'P 1'
#
loop_
_entity.id
_entity.type
_entity.pdbx_description
1 polymer ?
#
loop_
_entity_poly.entity_id
_entity_poly.type
_entity_poly.pdbx_seq_one_letter_code
_entity_poly.pdbx_strand_id
1 'polypeptide(L)'
;MLSRNVLALAKDAAMIQMVRQASSGHGVASKIGKREVVGYGWSGEPVYYDRVDYPMPAIRYKEPTPEILALREKEKGDWKKLSIDEKKALYRASFCQTFAEFKHPTGEWKGCIGWTLVGVSIAVIFSLWMNAFDSFSEENQKAQLKRMLDLEVNPIHGLASKWDYENKRWK
;
A
#
# COMPACT_ATOMS: atom_id res chain seq x y z
N MET A 1 -22.25 39.00 -36.72
CA MET A 1 -22.91 39.10 -35.40
C MET A 1 -23.22 37.69 -34.92
N LEU A 2 -22.51 37.18 -33.92
CA LEU A 2 -22.85 35.88 -33.33
C LEU A 2 -24.23 35.99 -32.66
N SER A 3 -25.14 35.06 -32.99
CA SER A 3 -26.49 35.01 -32.44
C SER A 3 -26.44 34.97 -30.91
N ARG A 4 -27.37 35.68 -30.25
CA ARG A 4 -27.51 35.72 -28.78
C ARG A 4 -27.55 34.32 -28.15
N ASN A 5 -28.06 33.32 -28.88
CA ASN A 5 -28.12 31.94 -28.42
C ASN A 5 -26.75 31.27 -28.36
N VAL A 6 -25.84 31.59 -29.29
CA VAL A 6 -24.47 31.07 -29.31
C VAL A 6 -23.67 31.68 -28.15
N LEU A 7 -23.91 32.95 -27.86
CA LEU A 7 -23.30 33.67 -26.74
C LEU A 7 -23.80 33.15 -25.37
N ALA A 8 -25.06 32.75 -25.27
CA ALA A 8 -25.61 32.12 -24.07
C ALA A 8 -25.02 30.72 -23.84
N LEU A 9 -24.99 29.87 -24.87
CA LEU A 9 -24.37 28.54 -24.81
C LEU A 9 -22.88 28.60 -24.46
N ALA A 10 -22.14 29.57 -25.01
CA ALA A 10 -20.74 29.77 -24.68
C ALA A 10 -20.53 30.22 -23.22
N LYS A 11 -21.44 31.05 -22.69
CA LYS A 11 -21.42 31.46 -21.28
C LYS A 11 -21.74 30.31 -20.34
N ASP A 12 -22.72 29.47 -20.67
CA ASP A 12 -23.08 28.30 -19.86
C ASP A 12 -21.96 27.25 -19.86
N ALA A 13 -21.35 26.99 -21.02
CA ALA A 13 -20.18 26.11 -21.10
C ALA A 13 -18.99 26.66 -20.30
N ALA A 14 -18.73 27.97 -20.38
CA ALA A 14 -17.68 28.62 -19.61
C ALA A 14 -17.96 28.60 -18.09
N MET A 15 -19.23 28.75 -17.68
CA MET A 15 -19.66 28.64 -16.28
C MET A 15 -19.50 27.22 -15.74
N ILE A 16 -19.92 26.21 -16.49
CA ILE A 16 -19.71 24.80 -16.14
C ILE A 16 -18.22 24.52 -15.97
N GLN A 17 -17.38 25.07 -16.86
CA GLN A 17 -15.94 24.92 -16.80
C GLN A 17 -15.30 25.66 -15.61
N MET A 18 -15.78 26.86 -15.27
CA MET A 18 -15.36 27.61 -14.07
C MET A 18 -15.78 26.93 -12.77
N VAL A 19 -16.99 26.40 -12.68
CA VAL A 19 -17.48 25.66 -11.50
C VAL A 19 -16.66 24.38 -11.29
N ARG A 20 -16.26 23.71 -12.39
CA ARG A 20 -15.32 22.58 -12.37
C ARG A 20 -13.94 22.98 -11.83
N GLN A 21 -13.50 24.19 -12.15
CA GLN A 21 -12.22 24.76 -11.76
C GLN A 21 -12.22 25.33 -10.32
N ALA A 22 -13.38 25.73 -9.81
CA ALA A 22 -13.55 26.25 -8.44
C ALA A 22 -13.75 25.12 -7.40
N SER A 23 -14.37 24.00 -7.80
CA SER A 23 -14.56 22.81 -6.94
C SER A 23 -13.32 21.94 -6.82
N SER A 24 -12.34 22.11 -7.73
CA SER A 24 -11.11 21.33 -7.78
C SER A 24 -9.94 22.29 -7.57
N GLY A 25 -9.27 22.26 -6.41
CA GLY A 25 -8.07 23.08 -6.18
C GLY A 25 -7.12 23.03 -7.39
N HIS A 26 -6.49 24.16 -7.73
CA HIS A 26 -5.80 24.44 -9.00
C HIS A 26 -4.81 23.36 -9.51
N GLY A 27 -4.43 22.36 -8.72
CA GLY A 27 -3.59 21.21 -9.12
C GLY A 27 -4.34 19.93 -9.52
N VAL A 28 -5.63 19.79 -9.22
CA VAL A 28 -6.40 18.55 -9.43
C VAL A 28 -6.68 18.30 -10.93
N ALA A 29 -7.07 19.34 -11.66
CA ALA A 29 -7.28 19.26 -13.11
C ALA A 29 -6.00 18.90 -13.89
N SER A 30 -4.82 19.35 -13.40
CA SER A 30 -3.53 19.01 -13.99
C SER A 30 -3.17 17.52 -13.82
N LYS A 31 -3.54 16.90 -12.69
CA LYS A 31 -3.25 15.48 -12.39
C LYS A 31 -4.09 14.50 -13.20
N ILE A 32 -5.32 14.86 -13.55
CA ILE A 32 -6.25 13.96 -14.24
C ILE A 32 -6.11 13.99 -15.77
N GLY A 33 -5.43 14.99 -16.35
CA GLY A 33 -5.31 15.14 -17.79
C GLY A 33 -6.67 15.39 -18.45
N LYS A 34 -6.94 14.74 -19.59
CA LYS A 34 -8.22 14.87 -20.31
C LYS A 34 -9.29 13.87 -19.86
N ARG A 35 -9.05 13.12 -18.79
CA ARG A 35 -9.97 12.08 -18.31
C ARG A 35 -11.30 12.67 -17.84
N GLU A 36 -12.36 11.95 -18.12
CA GLU A 36 -13.71 12.34 -17.74
C GLU A 36 -13.95 12.08 -16.25
N VAL A 37 -14.54 13.07 -15.57
CA VAL A 37 -15.04 12.95 -14.19
C VAL A 37 -16.48 12.49 -14.27
N VAL A 38 -16.76 11.31 -13.72
CA VAL A 38 -18.05 10.60 -13.85
C VAL A 38 -18.86 10.61 -12.56
N GLY A 39 -18.24 10.94 -11.43
CA GLY A 39 -18.93 10.99 -10.15
C GLY A 39 -18.03 11.52 -9.04
N TYR A 40 -18.52 11.38 -7.82
CA TYR A 40 -17.75 11.71 -6.63
C TYR A 40 -16.85 10.52 -6.28
N GLY A 41 -15.61 10.77 -5.86
CA GLY A 41 -14.69 9.74 -5.39
C GLY A 41 -14.83 9.48 -3.89
N TRP A 42 -14.27 8.37 -3.40
CA TRP A 42 -14.11 8.12 -1.97
C TRP A 42 -13.53 9.33 -1.23
N SER A 43 -12.52 9.98 -1.80
CA SER A 43 -11.83 11.12 -1.19
C SER A 43 -12.51 12.47 -1.45
N GLY A 44 -13.62 12.50 -2.19
CA GLY A 44 -14.20 13.73 -2.73
C GLY A 44 -13.41 14.37 -3.88
N GLU A 45 -12.21 13.85 -4.19
CA GLU A 45 -11.39 14.28 -5.31
C GLU A 45 -11.59 13.38 -6.55
N PRO A 46 -11.34 13.88 -7.78
CA PRO A 46 -11.43 13.11 -9.01
C PRO A 46 -10.21 12.18 -9.17
N VAL A 47 -10.13 11.16 -8.31
CA VAL A 47 -9.06 10.15 -8.30
C VAL A 47 -9.56 8.82 -8.85
N TYR A 48 -8.68 8.11 -9.56
CA TYR A 48 -8.91 6.74 -10.01
C TYR A 48 -8.24 5.75 -9.07
N TYR A 49 -8.98 4.74 -8.62
CA TYR A 49 -8.40 3.58 -7.94
C TYR A 49 -9.33 2.36 -8.10
N ASP A 50 -8.75 1.18 -8.37
CA ASP A 50 -9.51 -0.07 -8.42
C ASP A 50 -9.67 -0.64 -7.01
N ARG A 51 -10.82 -0.41 -6.38
CA ARG A 51 -11.13 -0.90 -5.02
C ARG A 51 -12.40 -1.73 -4.96
N VAL A 52 -12.47 -2.59 -3.94
CA VAL A 52 -13.64 -3.43 -3.67
C VAL A 52 -14.77 -2.64 -3.01
N ASP A 53 -14.42 -1.78 -2.06
CA ASP A 53 -15.34 -0.92 -1.30
C ASP A 53 -15.84 0.27 -2.11
N TYR A 54 -15.08 0.70 -3.12
CA TYR A 54 -15.45 1.78 -4.03
C TYR A 54 -15.35 1.32 -5.50
N PRO A 55 -16.34 0.53 -5.99
CA PRO A 55 -16.29 -0.07 -7.33
C PRO A 55 -16.39 0.93 -8.48
N MET A 56 -16.90 2.13 -8.22
CA MET A 56 -17.16 3.18 -9.21
C MET A 56 -16.27 4.39 -8.91
N PRO A 57 -15.04 4.47 -9.45
CA PRO A 57 -14.13 5.57 -9.19
C PRO A 57 -14.66 6.90 -9.75
N ALA A 58 -14.12 8.01 -9.24
CA ALA A 58 -14.58 9.36 -9.58
C ALA A 58 -14.33 9.74 -11.05
N ILE A 59 -13.30 9.16 -11.66
CA ILE A 59 -12.88 9.41 -13.03
C ILE A 59 -12.80 8.10 -13.81
N ARG A 60 -12.83 8.18 -15.14
CA ARG A 60 -12.51 7.03 -16.00
C ARG A 60 -11.02 6.76 -16.06
N TYR A 61 -10.66 5.51 -16.34
CA TYR A 61 -9.26 5.11 -16.48
C TYR A 61 -8.56 5.78 -17.68
N LYS A 62 -9.15 5.69 -18.89
CA LYS A 62 -8.55 6.22 -20.12
C LYS A 62 -9.04 7.63 -20.45
N GLU A 63 -8.19 8.39 -21.14
CA GLU A 63 -8.59 9.63 -21.78
C GLU A 63 -9.57 9.38 -22.95
N PRO A 64 -10.44 10.35 -23.27
CA PRO A 64 -11.40 10.24 -24.35
C PRO A 64 -10.68 10.26 -25.70
N THR A 65 -10.54 9.09 -26.34
CA THR A 65 -10.11 8.99 -27.74
C THR A 65 -11.32 9.07 -28.67
N PRO A 66 -11.15 9.50 -29.95
CA PRO A 66 -12.27 9.60 -30.90
C PRO A 66 -13.05 8.30 -31.08
N GLU A 67 -12.35 7.16 -31.07
CA GLU A 67 -12.95 5.83 -31.15
C GLU A 67 -13.83 5.51 -29.94
N ILE A 68 -13.32 5.79 -28.72
CA ILE A 68 -14.08 5.57 -27.49
C ILE A 68 -15.29 6.50 -27.47
N LEU A 69 -15.14 7.77 -27.85
CA LEU A 69 -16.26 8.72 -27.93
C LEU A 69 -17.35 8.24 -28.90
N ALA A 70 -16.98 7.72 -30.07
CA ALA A 70 -17.95 7.12 -31.00
C ALA A 70 -18.66 5.90 -30.38
N LEU A 71 -17.94 5.05 -29.64
CA LEU A 71 -18.55 3.95 -28.89
C LEU A 71 -19.46 4.44 -27.76
N ARG A 72 -19.18 5.59 -27.12
CA ARG A 72 -20.06 6.20 -26.12
C ARG A 72 -21.37 6.70 -26.71
N GLU A 73 -21.35 7.24 -27.92
CA GLU A 73 -22.59 7.63 -28.59
C GLU A 73 -23.45 6.39 -28.91
N LYS A 74 -22.82 5.26 -29.28
CA LYS A 74 -23.54 3.98 -29.41
C LYS A 74 -24.03 3.43 -28.05
N GLU A 75 -23.29 3.63 -26.97
CA GLU A 75 -23.62 3.19 -25.60
C GLU A 75 -24.95 3.78 -25.11
N LYS A 76 -25.34 4.98 -25.59
CA LYS A 76 -26.63 5.60 -25.26
C LYS A 76 -27.84 4.86 -25.84
N GLY A 77 -27.63 4.00 -26.84
CA GLY A 77 -28.66 3.19 -27.49
C GLY A 77 -28.88 1.81 -26.87
N ASP A 78 -29.43 0.87 -27.63
CA ASP A 78 -29.67 -0.50 -27.18
C ASP A 78 -28.37 -1.33 -27.13
N TRP A 79 -28.04 -1.85 -25.94
CA TRP A 79 -26.85 -2.65 -25.69
C TRP A 79 -26.90 -4.06 -26.30
N LYS A 80 -28.06 -4.51 -26.79
CA LYS A 80 -28.16 -5.74 -27.59
C LYS A 80 -27.46 -5.62 -28.95
N LYS A 81 -27.33 -4.39 -29.47
CA LYS A 81 -26.67 -4.11 -30.75
C LYS A 81 -25.14 -3.98 -30.64
N LEU A 82 -24.61 -3.87 -29.42
CA LEU A 82 -23.18 -3.80 -29.17
C LEU A 82 -22.56 -5.19 -29.20
N SER A 83 -21.46 -5.33 -29.95
CA SER A 83 -20.67 -6.56 -29.95
C SER A 83 -20.00 -6.80 -28.59
N ILE A 84 -19.57 -8.03 -28.34
CA ILE A 84 -18.85 -8.38 -27.10
C ILE A 84 -17.56 -7.57 -26.98
N ASP A 85 -16.87 -7.32 -28.10
CA ASP A 85 -15.61 -6.59 -28.11
C ASP A 85 -15.82 -5.09 -27.87
N GLU A 86 -16.90 -4.50 -28.40
CA GLU A 86 -17.27 -3.12 -28.09
C GLU A 86 -17.57 -2.95 -26.59
N LYS A 87 -18.27 -3.91 -25.97
CA LYS A 87 -18.52 -3.92 -24.52
C LYS A 87 -17.23 -4.01 -23.72
N LYS A 88 -16.32 -4.91 -24.10
CA LYS A 88 -15.00 -5.04 -23.46
C LYS A 88 -14.16 -3.77 -23.63
N ALA A 89 -14.21 -3.14 -24.80
CA ALA A 89 -13.52 -1.87 -25.05
C ALA A 89 -14.05 -0.73 -24.18
N LEU A 90 -15.38 -0.60 -24.06
CA LEU A 90 -16.03 0.35 -23.14
C LEU A 90 -15.66 0.09 -21.67
N TYR A 91 -15.59 -1.19 -21.28
CA TYR A 91 -15.16 -1.58 -19.94
C TYR A 91 -13.71 -1.17 -19.68
N ARG A 92 -12.76 -1.52 -20.56
CA ARG A 92 -11.33 -1.18 -20.44
C ARG A 92 -11.03 0.31 -20.61
N ALA A 93 -11.94 1.07 -21.21
CA ALA A 93 -11.87 2.53 -21.24
C ALA A 93 -12.28 3.14 -19.90
N SER A 94 -13.26 2.54 -19.24
CA SER A 94 -13.78 3.01 -17.95
C SER A 94 -12.92 2.55 -16.78
N PHE A 95 -12.47 1.29 -16.81
CA PHE A 95 -11.75 0.63 -15.74
C PHE A 95 -10.40 0.07 -16.23
N CYS A 96 -9.37 0.17 -15.38
CA CYS A 96 -8.05 -0.40 -15.62
C CYS A 96 -8.09 -1.92 -15.46
N GLN A 97 -8.45 -2.38 -14.26
CA GLN A 97 -8.44 -3.79 -13.89
C GLN A 97 -9.85 -4.32 -13.63
N THR A 98 -10.06 -5.61 -13.89
CA THR A 98 -11.27 -6.32 -13.44
C THR A 98 -11.16 -6.71 -11.97
N PHE A 99 -12.29 -7.00 -11.33
CA PHE A 99 -12.31 -7.54 -9.97
C PHE A 99 -11.48 -8.81 -9.79
N ALA A 100 -11.35 -9.64 -10.83
CA ALA A 100 -10.51 -10.84 -10.77
C ALA A 100 -9.02 -10.50 -10.84
N GLU A 101 -8.64 -9.47 -11.60
CA GLU A 101 -7.23 -9.08 -11.81
C GLU A 101 -6.62 -8.47 -10.56
N PHE A 102 -7.28 -7.49 -9.93
CA PHE A 102 -6.68 -6.81 -8.78
C PHE A 102 -6.88 -7.58 -7.46
N LYS A 103 -7.83 -8.52 -7.40
CA LYS A 103 -7.95 -9.47 -6.27
C LYS A 103 -7.01 -10.68 -6.41
N HIS A 104 -6.26 -10.77 -7.51
CA HIS A 104 -5.39 -11.91 -7.75
C HIS A 104 -4.31 -12.01 -6.64
N PRO A 105 -4.15 -13.16 -5.98
CA PRO A 105 -3.13 -13.32 -4.94
C PRO A 105 -1.72 -13.31 -5.53
N THR A 106 -0.88 -12.35 -5.15
CA THR A 106 0.49 -12.17 -5.69
C THR A 106 1.53 -13.10 -5.05
N GLY A 107 1.20 -13.74 -3.92
CA GLY A 107 2.12 -14.65 -3.22
C GLY A 107 3.26 -13.95 -2.47
N GLU A 108 3.20 -12.62 -2.31
CA GLU A 108 4.20 -11.80 -1.61
C GLU A 108 4.54 -12.28 -0.21
N TRP A 109 3.59 -12.88 0.50
CA TRP A 109 3.79 -13.47 1.83
C TRP A 109 4.95 -14.47 1.88
N LYS A 110 5.21 -15.19 0.77
CA LYS A 110 6.36 -16.12 0.67
C LYS A 110 7.68 -15.36 0.71
N GLY A 111 7.75 -14.21 0.02
CA GLY A 111 8.90 -13.31 0.05
C GLY A 111 9.12 -12.73 1.44
N CYS A 112 8.05 -12.30 2.12
CA CYS A 112 8.12 -11.83 3.50
C CYS A 112 8.72 -12.88 4.43
N ILE A 113 8.21 -14.12 4.40
CA ILE A 113 8.74 -15.22 5.22
C ILE A 113 10.19 -15.53 4.86
N GLY A 114 10.54 -15.55 3.57
CA GLY A 114 11.91 -15.76 3.11
C GLY A 114 12.88 -14.76 3.74
N TRP A 115 12.56 -13.46 3.67
CA TRP A 115 13.39 -12.42 4.28
C TRP A 115 13.44 -12.47 5.80
N THR A 116 12.33 -12.81 6.46
CA THR A 116 12.32 -13.02 7.91
C THR A 116 13.29 -14.13 8.32
N LEU A 117 13.28 -15.27 7.62
CA LEU A 117 14.18 -16.39 7.92
C LEU A 117 15.65 -16.05 7.66
N VAL A 118 15.93 -15.28 6.60
CA VAL A 118 17.30 -14.76 6.37
C VAL A 118 17.76 -13.88 7.53
N GLY A 119 16.90 -12.97 8.00
CA GLY A 119 17.20 -12.12 9.16
C GLY A 119 17.48 -12.93 10.44
N VAL A 120 16.67 -13.96 10.71
CA VAL A 120 16.88 -14.87 11.85
C VAL A 120 18.20 -15.62 11.71
N SER A 121 18.52 -16.13 10.53
CA SER A 121 19.79 -16.83 10.27
C SER A 121 20.99 -15.94 10.53
N ILE A 122 20.95 -14.68 10.08
CA ILE A 122 22.03 -13.70 10.32
C ILE A 122 22.18 -13.43 11.81
N ALA A 123 21.08 -13.30 12.56
CA ALA A 123 21.12 -13.09 14.00
C ALA A 123 21.76 -14.27 14.76
N VAL A 124 21.48 -15.51 14.34
CA VAL A 124 22.11 -16.71 14.93
C VAL A 124 23.61 -16.75 14.63
N ILE A 125 24.01 -16.48 13.38
CA ILE A 125 25.44 -16.42 13.00
C ILE A 125 26.15 -15.34 13.81
N PHE A 126 25.55 -14.16 13.94
CA PHE A 126 26.10 -13.07 14.74
C PHE A 126 26.26 -13.48 16.21
N SER A 127 25.27 -14.17 16.78
CA SER A 127 25.35 -14.67 18.17
C SER A 127 26.47 -15.69 18.36
N LEU A 128 26.72 -16.56 17.37
CA LEU A 128 27.85 -17.50 17.40
C LEU A 128 29.19 -16.77 17.26
N TRP A 129 29.26 -15.72 16.42
CA TRP A 129 30.45 -14.89 16.28
C TRP A 129 30.82 -14.18 17.59
N MET A 130 29.83 -13.82 18.43
CA MET A 130 30.10 -13.24 19.75
C MET A 130 30.90 -14.19 20.68
N ASN A 131 30.81 -15.51 20.50
CA ASN A 131 31.62 -16.45 21.26
C ASN A 131 33.12 -16.39 20.93
N ALA A 132 33.52 -15.69 19.86
CA ALA A 132 34.93 -15.47 19.53
C ALA A 132 35.61 -14.43 20.44
N PHE A 133 34.84 -13.64 21.20
CA PHE A 133 35.40 -12.68 22.15
C PHE A 133 35.88 -13.37 23.42
N ASP A 134 37.06 -12.95 23.92
CA ASP A 134 37.69 -13.56 25.09
C ASP A 134 36.84 -13.46 26.36
N SER A 135 35.99 -12.44 26.50
CA SER A 135 35.05 -12.36 27.64
C SER A 135 34.08 -13.55 27.75
N PHE A 136 33.85 -14.25 26.63
CA PHE A 136 33.04 -15.47 26.59
C PHE A 136 33.87 -16.76 26.70
N SER A 137 35.19 -16.68 26.93
CA SER A 137 36.01 -17.86 27.20
C SER A 137 35.61 -18.51 28.54
N GLU A 138 35.73 -19.83 28.61
CA GLU A 138 35.27 -20.59 29.79
C GLU A 138 36.00 -20.16 31.07
N GLU A 139 37.28 -19.80 30.96
CA GLU A 139 38.07 -19.28 32.08
C GLU A 139 37.54 -17.93 32.58
N ASN A 140 37.31 -16.97 31.67
CA ASN A 140 36.79 -15.66 32.02
C ASN A 140 35.36 -15.73 32.58
N GLN A 141 34.52 -16.61 32.03
CA GLN A 141 33.17 -16.86 32.56
C GLN A 141 33.21 -17.42 33.98
N LYS A 142 34.09 -18.40 34.26
CA LYS A 142 34.27 -18.96 35.61
C LYS A 142 34.83 -17.92 36.59
N ALA A 143 35.81 -17.13 36.16
CA ALA A 143 36.37 -16.07 36.99
C ALA A 143 35.33 -14.99 37.33
N GLN A 144 34.50 -14.59 36.36
CA GLN A 144 33.41 -13.65 36.56
C GLN A 144 32.34 -14.23 37.49
N LEU A 145 31.92 -15.48 37.29
CA LEU A 145 30.95 -16.17 38.14
C LEU A 145 31.44 -16.25 39.59
N LYS A 146 32.70 -16.62 39.80
CA LYS A 146 33.31 -16.64 41.13
C LYS A 146 33.25 -15.25 41.77
N ARG A 147 33.66 -14.21 41.05
CA ARG A 147 33.57 -12.82 41.53
C ARG A 147 32.13 -12.41 41.89
N MET A 148 31.14 -12.84 41.12
CA MET A 148 29.73 -12.54 41.41
C MET A 148 29.22 -13.25 42.67
N LEU A 149 29.69 -14.48 42.93
CA LEU A 149 29.39 -15.21 44.15
C LEU A 149 30.08 -14.56 45.36
N ASP A 150 31.34 -14.16 45.22
CA ASP A 150 32.12 -13.48 46.27
C ASP A 150 31.51 -12.12 46.65
N LEU A 151 30.87 -11.43 45.69
CA LEU A 151 30.14 -10.18 45.89
C LEU A 151 28.66 -10.39 46.28
N GLU A 152 28.23 -11.63 46.49
CA GLU A 152 26.85 -12.01 46.85
C GLU A 152 25.79 -11.37 45.94
N VAL A 153 26.00 -11.40 44.62
CA VAL A 153 25.08 -10.77 43.66
C VAL A 153 23.70 -11.45 43.71
N ASN A 154 22.67 -10.66 44.03
CA ASN A 154 21.27 -11.08 44.19
C ASN A 154 21.08 -12.23 45.20
N PRO A 155 21.32 -11.99 46.51
CA PRO A 155 21.44 -13.05 47.51
C PRO A 155 20.10 -13.62 48.00
N ILE A 156 18.97 -12.98 47.71
CA ILE A 156 17.65 -13.43 48.22
C ILE A 156 16.95 -14.37 47.23
N HIS A 157 16.88 -14.00 45.95
CA HIS A 157 16.13 -14.75 44.92
C HIS A 157 16.97 -15.11 43.68
N GLY A 158 18.19 -14.58 43.58
CA GLY A 158 19.01 -14.67 42.36
C GLY A 158 20.18 -15.63 42.50
N LEU A 159 21.29 -15.28 41.85
CA LEU A 159 22.45 -16.15 41.66
C LEU A 159 23.05 -16.63 43.00
N ALA A 160 23.45 -15.70 43.87
CA ALA A 160 24.09 -16.02 45.14
C ALA A 160 23.19 -16.82 46.09
N SER A 161 21.86 -16.63 46.03
CA SER A 161 20.90 -17.39 46.86
C SER A 161 21.00 -18.90 46.67
N LYS A 162 21.39 -19.34 45.46
CA LYS A 162 21.49 -20.74 45.03
C LYS A 162 22.86 -21.36 45.29
N TRP A 163 23.82 -20.61 45.81
CA TRP A 163 25.16 -21.12 46.14
C TRP A 163 25.27 -21.44 47.63
N ASP A 164 25.81 -22.60 47.95
CA ASP A 164 26.15 -23.04 49.31
C ASP A 164 27.58 -22.60 49.62
N TYR A 165 27.71 -21.53 50.39
CA TYR A 165 29.00 -20.93 50.75
C TYR A 165 29.79 -21.78 51.75
N GLU A 166 29.13 -22.63 52.54
CA GLU A 166 29.82 -23.51 53.49
C GLU A 166 30.51 -24.67 52.76
N ASN A 167 29.77 -25.31 51.85
CA ASN A 167 30.26 -26.49 51.12
C ASN A 167 30.87 -26.16 49.75
N LYS A 168 30.92 -24.88 49.36
CA LYS A 168 31.41 -24.39 48.06
C LYS A 168 30.83 -25.15 46.87
N ARG A 169 29.51 -25.34 46.87
CA ARG A 169 28.76 -26.03 45.79
C ARG A 169 27.44 -25.32 45.51
N TRP A 170 26.81 -25.62 44.38
CA TRP A 170 25.42 -25.22 44.15
C TRP A 170 24.50 -25.96 45.12
N LYS A 171 23.53 -25.25 45.71
CA LYS A 171 22.50 -25.81 46.57
C LYS A 171 21.59 -26.77 45.81
#